data_AF-A0A7N2MW38-F1
#
_entry.id   AF-A0A7N2MW38-F1
#
_cell.length_a   1.000
_cell.length_b   1.000
_cell.length_c   1.000
_cell.angle_alpha   90.00
_cell.angle_beta   90.00
_cell.angle_gamma   90.00
#
_symmetry.space_group_name_H-M   'P 1'
#
loop_
_entity.id
_entity.type
_entity.pdbx_description
1 polymer ?
#
loop_
_entity_poly.entity_id
_entity_poly.type
_entity_poly.pdbx_seq_one_letter_code
_entity_poly.pdbx_strand_id
1 'polypeptide(L)'
;MTSSKFTFSIYLLTFALSLQTIFGASPLFQFCLSSAGNFTTNDPYGSNLKTLLGNLHYQTPPLGFGLSSVGSNSYQNYGLALCRSGVNATAC
;
A
#
# COMPACT_ATOMS: atom_id res chain seq x y z
N MET A 1 1.96 -10.12 47.82
CA MET A 1 2.57 -8.97 47.09
C MET A 1 3.06 -9.32 45.67
N THR A 2 2.89 -10.56 45.21
CA THR A 2 3.30 -11.03 43.87
C THR A 2 2.23 -10.81 42.79
N SER A 3 0.94 -10.84 43.18
CA SER A 3 -0.20 -10.71 42.25
C SER A 3 -0.30 -9.34 41.58
N SER A 4 -0.10 -8.25 42.32
CA SER A 4 -0.25 -6.89 41.79
C SER A 4 0.81 -6.52 40.74
N LYS A 5 2.06 -7.00 40.93
CA LYS A 5 3.14 -6.80 39.95
C LYS A 5 2.88 -7.56 38.66
N PHE A 6 2.29 -8.76 38.75
CA PHE A 6 1.92 -9.56 37.59
C PHE A 6 0.79 -8.91 36.79
N THR A 7 -0.26 -8.42 37.45
CA THR A 7 -1.37 -7.70 36.79
C THR A 7 -0.89 -6.41 36.12
N PHE A 8 0.00 -5.66 36.76
CA PHE A 8 0.60 -4.45 36.19
C PHE A 8 1.44 -4.76 34.95
N SER A 9 2.23 -5.85 35.00
CA SER A 9 3.04 -6.31 33.87
C SER A 9 2.17 -6.71 32.68
N ILE A 10 1.03 -7.38 32.91
CA ILE A 10 0.07 -7.73 31.86
C ILE A 10 -0.53 -6.46 31.24
N TYR A 11 -0.94 -5.48 32.06
CA TYR A 11 -1.48 -4.22 31.56
C TYR A 11 -0.48 -3.47 30.67
N LEU A 12 0.79 -3.37 31.10
CA LEU A 12 1.87 -2.78 30.31
C LEU A 12 2.09 -3.51 28.98
N LEU A 13 2.07 -4.85 29.00
CA LEU A 13 2.24 -5.65 27.79
C LEU A 13 1.07 -5.46 26.82
N THR A 14 -0.17 -5.44 27.32
CA THR A 14 -1.36 -5.16 26.49
C THR A 14 -1.34 -3.74 25.92
N PHE A 15 -0.85 -2.75 26.67
CA PHE A 15 -0.67 -1.38 26.21
C PHE A 15 0.40 -1.29 25.11
N ALA A 16 1.52 -2.00 25.26
CA ALA A 16 2.56 -2.06 24.26
C ALA A 16 2.10 -2.75 22.96
N LEU A 17 1.32 -3.84 23.05
CA LEU A 17 0.76 -4.52 21.87
C LEU A 17 -0.29 -3.68 21.13
N SER A 18 -1.06 -2.86 21.84
CA SER A 18 -2.06 -1.97 21.23
C SER A 18 -1.45 -0.73 20.57
N LEU A 19 -0.17 -0.44 20.82
CA LEU A 19 0.61 0.59 20.10
C LEU A 19 1.06 0.15 18.71
N GLN A 20 0.80 -1.08 18.26
CA GLN A 20 1.06 -1.51 16.88
C GLN A 20 0.00 -0.94 15.93
N THR A 21 -0.07 0.39 15.83
CA THR A 21 -0.80 1.06 14.76
C THR A 21 -0.02 0.89 13.47
N ILE A 22 -0.53 0.05 12.57
CA ILE A 22 -0.10 0.05 11.17
C ILE A 22 -0.56 1.39 10.59
N PHE A 23 0.32 2.39 10.59
CA PHE A 23 0.06 3.67 9.94
C PHE A 23 0.16 3.47 8.43
N GLY A 24 -0.96 3.15 7.78
CA GLY A 24 -1.12 3.55 6.39
C GLY A 24 -1.19 5.08 6.37
N ALA A 25 -0.23 5.74 5.72
CA ALA A 25 -0.31 7.19 5.57
C ALA A 25 -1.56 7.54 4.77
N SER A 26 -2.45 8.37 5.32
CA SER A 26 -3.55 8.96 4.55
C SER A 26 -2.97 9.65 3.32
N PRO A 27 -3.57 9.48 2.13
CA PRO A 27 -3.04 10.10 0.91
C PRO A 27 -2.97 11.62 1.11
N LEU A 28 -1.78 12.19 0.90
CA LEU A 28 -1.55 13.64 1.02
C LEU A 28 -2.37 14.43 -0.02
N PHE A 29 -2.53 13.85 -1.20
CA PHE A 29 -3.34 14.36 -2.30
C PHE A 29 -3.74 13.20 -3.23
N GLN A 30 -4.83 13.39 -3.97
CA GLN A 30 -5.26 12.50 -5.05
C GLN A 30 -5.63 13.34 -6.25
N PHE A 31 -5.19 12.93 -7.43
CA PHE A 31 -5.52 13.57 -8.70
C PHE A 31 -6.12 12.54 -9.66
N CYS A 32 -7.30 12.85 -10.20
CA CYS A 32 -7.98 12.03 -11.20
C CYS A 32 -8.35 12.92 -12.39
N LEU A 33 -8.01 12.51 -13.61
CA LEU A 33 -8.37 13.27 -14.80
C LEU A 33 -9.87 13.08 -15.12
N SER A 34 -10.69 14.08 -14.81
CA SER A 34 -12.14 14.04 -15.10
C SER A 34 -12.45 13.88 -16.59
N SER A 35 -11.56 14.37 -17.48
CA SER A 35 -11.71 14.26 -18.93
C SER A 35 -11.46 12.85 -19.48
N ALA A 36 -10.76 11.98 -18.73
CA ALA A 36 -10.48 10.61 -19.14
C ALA A 36 -11.69 9.68 -18.94
N GLY A 37 -12.69 10.08 -18.16
CA GLY A 37 -13.85 9.27 -17.82
C GLY A 37 -13.54 8.16 -16.82
N ASN A 38 -14.51 7.25 -16.64
CA ASN A 38 -14.37 6.06 -15.79
C ASN A 38 -14.44 4.80 -16.66
N PHE A 39 -13.64 3.80 -16.33
CA PHE A 39 -13.80 2.47 -16.91
C PHE A 39 -15.07 1.79 -16.36
N THR A 40 -15.62 0.85 -17.12
CA THR A 40 -16.86 0.15 -16.74
C THR A 40 -16.58 -1.22 -16.12
N THR A 41 -17.61 -1.82 -15.51
CA THR A 41 -17.51 -3.20 -15.01
C THR A 41 -17.16 -4.16 -16.16
N ASN A 42 -16.20 -5.06 -15.93
CA ASN A 42 -15.65 -5.99 -16.92
C ASN A 42 -14.86 -5.35 -18.08
N ASP A 43 -14.45 -4.08 -17.95
CA ASP A 43 -13.54 -3.44 -18.89
C ASP A 43 -12.12 -4.06 -18.79
N PRO A 44 -11.49 -4.47 -19.92
CA PRO A 44 -10.11 -4.95 -19.92
C PRO A 44 -9.14 -3.97 -19.26
N TYR A 45 -9.37 -2.65 -19.39
CA TYR A 45 -8.60 -1.61 -18.70
C TYR A 45 -8.55 -1.85 -17.19
N GLY A 46 -9.71 -2.13 -16.58
CA GLY A 46 -9.81 -2.35 -15.13
C GLY A 46 -9.05 -3.60 -14.68
N SER A 47 -9.12 -4.69 -15.45
CA SER A 47 -8.37 -5.91 -15.15
C SER A 47 -6.85 -5.70 -15.28
N ASN A 48 -6.41 -5.00 -16.33
CA ASN A 48 -5.00 -4.66 -16.54
C ASN A 48 -4.49 -3.73 -15.44
N LEU A 49 -5.32 -2.77 -14.98
CA LEU A 49 -4.97 -1.85 -13.90
C LEU A 49 -4.76 -2.61 -12.59
N LYS A 50 -5.64 -3.57 -12.27
CA LYS A 50 -5.48 -4.42 -11.08
C LYS A 50 -4.18 -5.21 -11.10
N THR A 51 -3.84 -5.81 -12.24
CA THR A 51 -2.57 -6.53 -12.42
C THR A 51 -1.37 -5.59 -12.30
N LEU A 52 -1.45 -4.40 -12.90
CA LEU A 52 -0.41 -3.40 -12.82
C LEU A 52 -0.14 -2.95 -11.38
N LEU A 53 -1.19 -2.73 -10.58
CA LEU A 53 -1.05 -2.37 -9.16
C LEU A 53 -0.41 -3.50 -8.35
N GLY A 54 -0.75 -4.76 -8.63
CA GLY A 54 -0.11 -5.93 -8.03
C GLY A 54 1.38 -6.03 -8.37
N ASN A 55 1.75 -5.79 -9.63
CA ASN A 55 3.14 -5.76 -10.06
C ASN A 55 3.94 -4.67 -9.33
N LEU A 56 3.38 -3.46 -9.25
CA LEU A 56 4.03 -2.35 -8.53
C LEU A 56 4.20 -2.69 -7.04
N HIS A 57 3.16 -3.23 -6.39
CA HIS A 57 3.26 -3.64 -4.99
C HIS A 57 4.39 -4.66 -4.74
N TYR A 58 4.62 -5.59 -5.66
CA TYR A 58 5.70 -6.58 -5.53
C TYR A 58 7.08 -6.01 -5.88
N GLN A 59 7.18 -5.16 -6.91
CA GLN A 59 8.45 -4.70 -7.46
C GLN A 59 9.02 -3.47 -6.74
N THR A 60 8.19 -2.65 -6.10
CA THR A 60 8.64 -1.42 -5.44
C THR A 60 9.45 -1.66 -4.15
N PRO A 61 9.09 -2.60 -3.25
CA PRO A 61 9.80 -2.81 -1.98
C PRO A 61 11.32 -3.03 -2.05
N PRO A 62 11.85 -3.85 -2.96
CA PRO A 62 13.29 -4.13 -2.99
C PRO A 62 14.16 -2.93 -3.39
N LEU A 63 13.64 -2.04 -4.24
CA LEU A 63 14.41 -0.92 -4.80
C LEU A 63 13.94 0.45 -4.31
N GLY A 64 12.82 0.51 -3.59
CA GLY A 64 12.12 1.75 -3.25
C GLY A 64 11.42 2.43 -4.44
N PHE A 65 11.50 1.85 -5.63
CA PHE A 65 10.79 2.29 -6.83
C PHE A 65 10.38 1.08 -7.68
N GLY A 66 9.29 1.21 -8.44
CA GLY A 66 8.85 0.18 -9.38
C GLY A 66 8.22 0.80 -10.61
N LEU A 67 8.35 0.11 -11.74
CA LEU A 67 7.75 0.45 -13.03
C LEU A 67 6.98 -0.76 -13.54
N SER A 68 5.76 -0.55 -14.04
CA SER A 68 4.99 -1.63 -14.64
C SER A 68 4.17 -1.14 -15.81
N SER A 69 3.96 -2.05 -16.75
CA SER A 69 3.16 -1.85 -17.96
C SER A 69 2.36 -3.12 -18.21
N VAL A 70 1.04 -3.01 -18.36
CA VAL A 70 0.15 -4.17 -18.55
C VAL A 70 -0.92 -3.84 -19.57
N GLY A 71 -1.18 -4.76 -20.49
CA GLY A 71 -2.18 -4.61 -21.55
C GLY A 71 -1.55 -4.42 -22.92
N SER A 72 -2.35 -3.91 -23.85
CA SER A 72 -1.91 -3.58 -25.22
C SER A 72 -2.93 -2.62 -25.85
N ASN A 73 -2.51 -1.90 -26.90
CA ASN A 73 -3.37 -1.00 -27.66
C ASN A 73 -4.12 0.01 -26.76
N SER A 74 -5.43 0.13 -26.91
CA SER A 74 -6.30 1.03 -26.13
C SER A 74 -6.43 0.67 -24.65
N TYR A 75 -6.00 -0.53 -24.23
CA TYR A 75 -6.09 -1.01 -22.85
C TYR A 75 -4.74 -1.10 -22.16
N GLN A 76 -3.73 -0.43 -22.73
CA GLN A 76 -2.39 -0.37 -22.20
C GLN A 76 -2.33 0.56 -20.98
N ASN A 77 -1.96 0.01 -19.84
CA ASN A 77 -1.75 0.76 -18.61
C ASN A 77 -0.26 0.91 -18.35
N TYR A 78 0.12 2.06 -17.81
CA TYR A 78 1.46 2.37 -17.36
C TYR A 78 1.38 2.89 -15.93
N GLY A 79 2.38 2.58 -15.13
CA GLY A 79 2.45 3.08 -13.77
C GLY A 79 3.82 3.00 -13.17
N LEU A 80 3.99 3.82 -12.15
CA LEU A 80 5.18 3.93 -11.32
C LEU A 80 4.72 4.03 -9.87
N ALA A 81 5.45 3.37 -8.99
CA ALA A 81 5.27 3.49 -7.54
C ALA A 81 6.62 3.83 -6.90
N LEU A 82 6.56 4.68 -5.87
CA LEU A 82 7.71 5.16 -5.12
C LEU A 82 7.43 5.01 -3.64
N CYS A 83 8.42 4.49 -2.92
CA CYS A 83 8.39 4.49 -1.48
C CYS A 83 9.06 5.73 -0.92
N ARG A 84 8.67 6.07 0.31
CA ARG A 84 9.31 7.15 1.04
C ARG A 84 10.79 6.82 1.25
N SER A 85 11.68 7.74 0.92
CA SER A 85 13.11 7.56 1.21
C SER A 85 13.34 7.29 2.71
N GLY A 86 14.22 6.33 3.01
CA GLY A 86 14.59 5.96 4.38
C GLY A 86 13.70 4.91 5.07
N VAL A 87 12.67 4.39 4.40
CA VAL A 87 11.91 3.23 4.90
C VAL A 87 12.54 1.92 4.39
N ASN A 88 12.34 0.82 5.13
CA ASN A 88 12.74 -0.51 4.68
C ASN A 88 11.69 -1.13 3.75
N ALA A 89 12.03 -2.23 3.08
CA ALA A 89 11.14 -2.91 2.14
C ALA A 89 9.80 -3.35 2.78
N THR A 90 9.80 -3.74 4.05
CA THR A 90 8.56 -4.16 4.73
C THR A 90 7.59 -2.99 4.97
N ALA A 91 8.12 -1.78 5.12
CA ALA A 91 7.35 -0.56 5.38
C ALA A 91 6.95 0.22 4.11
N CYS A 92 7.34 -0.26 2.93
CA CYS A 92 7.22 0.42 1.63
C CYS A 92 5.80 0.34 1.00
#